data_AF-A0A662R788-F1
#
_entry.id   AF-A0A662R788-F1
#
_cell.length_a   1.000
_cell.length_b   1.000
_cell.length_c   1.000
_cell.angle_alpha   90.00
_cell.angle_beta   90.00
_cell.angle_gamma   90.00
#
_symmetry.space_group_name_H-M   'P 1'
#
loop_
_entity.id
_entity.type
_entity.pdbx_description
1 polymer ?
#
loop_
_entity_poly.entity_id
_entity_poly.type
_entity_poly.pdbx_seq_one_letter_code
_entity_poly.pdbx_strand_id
1 'polypeptide(L)' 'MTTTNRMPVSPEIWEELSNLKEPGQTFDELIKEIVEREKKNRLLKDMKSIEETAEFVEI' A
#
# COMPACT_ATOMS: atom_id res chain seq x y z
N MET A 1 -17.93 15.70 -7.71
CA MET A 1 -16.89 15.97 -8.73
C MET A 1 -15.64 15.20 -8.31
N THR A 2 -15.13 14.28 -9.12
CA THR A 2 -13.86 13.60 -8.85
C THR A 2 -12.72 14.47 -9.39
N THR A 3 -11.78 14.84 -8.52
CA THR A 3 -10.60 15.63 -8.92
C THR A 3 -9.58 14.70 -9.56
N THR A 4 -9.30 14.88 -10.84
CA THR A 4 -8.25 14.13 -11.53
C THR A 4 -6.90 14.84 -11.35
N ASN A 5 -6.01 14.25 -10.57
CA ASN A 5 -4.61 14.68 -10.46
C ASN A 5 -3.72 13.81 -11.36
N ARG A 6 -2.68 14.40 -11.96
CA ARG A 6 -1.70 13.67 -12.79
C ARG A 6 -0.41 13.47 -11.99
N MET A 7 0.04 12.23 -11.89
CA MET A 7 1.33 11.89 -11.30
C MET A 7 2.29 11.46 -12.42
N PRO A 8 3.38 12.20 -12.68
CA PRO A 8 4.40 11.73 -13.59
C PRO A 8 5.15 10.57 -12.94
N VAL A 9 5.39 9.51 -13.70
CA VAL A 9 6.19 8.33 -13.29
C VAL A 9 7.22 8.02 -14.38
N SER A 10 8.27 7.30 -14.03
CA SER A 10 9.24 6.82 -15.02
C SER A 10 8.60 5.75 -15.92
N PRO A 11 9.12 5.53 -17.14
CA PRO A 11 8.62 4.48 -18.04
C PRO A 11 8.70 3.07 -17.42
N GLU A 12 9.75 2.81 -16.65
CA GLU A 12 9.94 1.54 -15.93
C GLU A 12 8.82 1.30 -14.91
N ILE A 13 8.54 2.28 -14.06
CA ILE A 13 7.44 2.20 -13.07
C ILE A 13 6.08 2.10 -13.77
N TRP A 14 5.91 2.76 -14.91
CA TRP A 14 4.70 2.64 -15.70
C TRP A 14 4.47 1.21 -16.22
N GLU A 15 5.53 0.54 -16.67
CA GLU A 15 5.48 -0.85 -17.11
C GLU A 15 5.14 -1.79 -15.94
N GLU A 16 5.79 -1.62 -14.80
CA GLU A 16 5.48 -2.40 -13.59
C GLU A 16 4.02 -2.23 -13.14
N LEU A 17 3.52 -0.99 -13.07
CA LEU A 17 2.13 -0.72 -12.73
C LEU A 17 1.17 -1.35 -13.75
N SER A 18 1.52 -1.33 -15.04
CA SER A 18 0.71 -1.95 -16.10
C SER A 18 0.67 -3.48 -15.96
N ASN A 19 1.78 -4.10 -15.57
CA ASN A 19 1.86 -5.55 -15.34
C ASN A 19 1.11 -5.99 -14.08
N LEU A 20 1.04 -5.13 -13.05
CA LEU A 20 0.28 -5.40 -11.82
C LEU A 20 -1.23 -5.22 -11.99
N LYS A 21 -1.66 -4.53 -13.04
CA LYS A 21 -3.05 -4.15 -13.26
C LYS A 21 -3.87 -5.33 -13.80
N GLU A 22 -5.03 -5.57 -13.20
CA GLU A 22 -5.96 -6.61 -13.66
C GLU A 22 -6.80 -6.16 -14.89
N PRO A 23 -7.33 -7.11 -15.68
CA PRO A 23 -8.26 -6.81 -16.76
C PRO A 23 -9.49 -6.04 -16.26
N GLY A 24 -9.82 -4.92 -16.90
CA GLY A 24 -10.97 -4.08 -16.52
C GLY A 24 -10.75 -3.14 -15.33
N GLN A 25 -9.68 -3.33 -14.55
CA GLN A 25 -9.30 -2.43 -13.45
C GLN A 25 -8.86 -1.07 -13.99
N THR A 26 -8.87 -0.02 -13.18
CA THR A 26 -8.25 1.28 -13.45
C THR A 26 -6.96 1.45 -12.64
N PHE A 27 -6.09 2.38 -13.03
CA PHE A 27 -4.91 2.68 -12.21
C PHE A 27 -5.27 3.28 -10.84
N ASP A 28 -6.40 3.99 -10.73
CA ASP A 28 -6.88 4.52 -9.44
C ASP A 28 -7.25 3.38 -8.49
N GLU A 29 -7.94 2.35 -8.99
CA GLU A 29 -8.26 1.14 -8.22
C GLU A 29 -7.01 0.36 -7.81
N LEU A 30 -6.05 0.17 -8.73
CA LEU A 30 -4.78 -0.48 -8.42
C LEU A 30 -4.01 0.28 -7.34
N ILE A 31 -3.88 1.60 -7.47
CA ILE A 31 -3.18 2.44 -6.49
C ILE A 31 -3.88 2.38 -5.13
N LYS A 32 -5.22 2.40 -5.11
CA LYS A 32 -6.00 2.24 -3.88
C LYS A 32 -5.71 0.91 -3.18
N GLU A 33 -5.63 -0.18 -3.94
CA GLU A 33 -5.27 -1.49 -3.37
C GLU A 33 -3.86 -1.51 -2.80
N ILE A 34 -2.88 -0.95 -3.51
CA ILE A 34 -1.49 -0.85 -3.05
C ILE A 34 -1.43 -0.05 -1.74
N VAL A 35 -2.15 1.08 -1.65
CA VAL A 35 -2.23 1.89 -0.43
C VAL A 35 -2.83 1.12 0.74
N GLU A 36 -3.90 0.37 0.51
CA GLU A 36 -4.54 -0.43 1.56
C GLU A 36 -3.63 -1.60 2.03
N ARG A 37 -2.89 -2.23 1.11
CA ARG A 37 -1.88 -3.25 1.46
C ARG A 37 -0.77 -2.65 2.31
N GLU A 38 -0.25 -1.48 1.94
CA GLU A 38 0.82 -0.81 2.70
C GLU A 38 0.38 -0.40 4.11
N LYS A 39 -0.85 0.12 4.26
CA LYS A 39 -1.43 0.41 5.58
C LYS A 39 -1.47 -0.85 6.46
N LYS A 40 -1.94 -1.97 5.91
CA LYS A 40 -1.98 -3.25 6.64
C LYS A 40 -0.59 -3.73 7.03
N ASN A 41 0.37 -3.64 6.12
CA ASN A 41 1.76 -4.03 6.38
C ASN A 41 2.38 -3.20 7.50
N ARG A 42 2.16 -1.87 7.49
CA ARG A 42 2.61 -0.98 8.56
C ARG A 42 2.00 -1.34 9.90
N LEU A 43 0.68 -1.57 9.96
CA LEU A 43 0.02 -1.99 11.20
C LEU A 43 0.61 -3.30 11.75
N LEU A 44 0.82 -4.30 10.90
CA LEU A 44 1.44 -5.57 11.32
C LEU A 44 2.88 -5.37 11.81
N LYS A 45 3.64 -4.51 11.15
CA LYS A 45 5.02 -4.19 11.55
C LYS A 45 5.04 -3.51 12.91
N ASP A 46 4.16 -2.53 13.12
CA ASP A 46 4.04 -1.80 14.38
C ASP A 46 3.62 -2.74 15.52
N MET A 47 2.70 -3.68 15.29
CA MET A 47 2.32 -4.71 16.26
C MET A 47 3.50 -5.61 16.64
N LYS A 48 4.26 -6.10 15.66
CA LYS A 48 5.45 -6.93 15.93
C LYS A 48 6.49 -6.18 16.75
N SER A 49 6.73 -4.91 16.43
CA SER A 49 7.66 -4.08 17.21
C SER A 49 7.19 -3.87 18.65
N ILE A 50 5.87 -3.76 18.90
CA ILE A 50 5.31 -3.70 20.25
C ILE A 50 5.51 -5.04 20.97
N GLU A 51 5.24 -6.18 20.34
CA GLU A 51 5.47 -7.51 20.96
C GLU A 51 6.95 -7.73 21.32
N GLU A 52 7.88 -7.29 20.47
CA GLU A 52 9.32 -7.42 20.70
C GLU A 52 9.86 -6.47 21.78
N THR A 53 9.15 -5.37 22.08
CA THR A 53 9.55 -4.36 23.08
C THR A 53 8.67 -4.35 24.33
N ALA A 54 7.59 -5.13 24.37
CA ALA A 54 6.71 -5.24 25.51
C ALA A 54 7.40 -6.02 26.64
N GLU A 55 7.78 -5.31 27.69
CA GLU A 55 8.08 -5.92 29.00
C GLU A 55 6.76 -6.37 29.61
N PHE A 56 6.44 -7.67 29.47
CA PHE A 56 5.24 -8.25 30.06
C PHE A 56 5.32 -8.14 31.58
N VAL A 57 4.48 -7.29 32.18
CA VAL A 57 4.28 -7.25 33.63
C VAL A 57 3.04 -8.08 33.94
N GLU A 58 3.22 -9.26 34.53
CA GLU A 58 2.12 -10.03 35.14
C GLU A 58 1.55 -9.23 36.33
N ILE A 59 0.23 -9.11 36.40
CA ILE A 59 -0.52 -8.43 37.47
C ILE A 59 -1.01 -9.47 38.47
#